data_AF-A0A4S8YCL8-F1
#
_entry.id   AF-A0A4S8YCL8-F1
#
_cell.length_a   1.000
_cell.length_b   1.000
_cell.length_c   1.000
_cell.angle_alpha   90.00
_cell.angle_beta   90.00
_cell.angle_gamma   90.00
#
_symmetry.space_group_name_H-M   'P 1'
#
loop_
_entity.id
_entity.type
_entity.pdbx_description
1 polymer ?
#
loop_
_entity_poly.entity_id
_entity_poly.type
_entity_poly.pdbx_seq_one_letter_code
_entity_poly.pdbx_strand_id
1 'polypeptide(L)'
;MSDLAGGFVPLSPPPSSIASSATRNSLPQPRRTPLKPGGTKESRLIRHVDQQLLHIQRRFAKRDPSLGHEGVREMDEEGRMIEQLNDPATEKRLQQSEEWNDVQGYAGFAEAARDVEELIAVIWVSGTPALQVPYLINMALLTTTMIPAFPLAPRPLFRLLGKLDHAFASLLVGRDVSTDEILPGFNTGRGVSGTEKVRIKSLVERTRICVVEVVNRGEFDEDDDLDEPSPEDTDMDGDLILDEDDGPQDINVDDTEDDDWNMQVARVYDKTLVELGDSMDGPPIGIRTEARIGT
;
A
#
# COMPACT_ATOMS: atom_id res chain seq x y z
N MET A 1 54.25 19.15 -40.82
CA MET A 1 53.80 20.03 -39.73
C MET A 1 52.36 20.39 -40.09
N SER A 2 51.42 19.47 -39.88
CA SER A 2 50.73 19.18 -38.61
C SER A 2 49.54 20.11 -38.40
N ASP A 3 48.45 19.50 -37.89
CA ASP A 3 47.24 20.07 -37.29
C ASP A 3 46.10 20.36 -38.29
N LEU A 4 45.00 19.58 -38.38
CA LEU A 4 44.09 18.98 -37.38
C LEU A 4 43.36 20.02 -36.51
N ALA A 5 42.15 20.40 -36.93
CA ALA A 5 41.00 20.83 -36.09
C ALA A 5 39.89 21.31 -37.04
N GLY A 6 38.60 21.04 -36.86
CA GLY A 6 37.87 20.37 -35.80
C GLY A 6 36.40 20.54 -36.17
N GLY A 7 35.77 19.48 -36.67
CA GLY A 7 34.34 19.46 -36.94
C GLY A 7 33.58 19.34 -35.63
N PHE A 8 33.02 20.44 -35.14
CA PHE A 8 32.07 20.41 -34.04
C PHE A 8 30.70 19.97 -34.58
N VAL A 9 30.41 18.67 -34.46
CA VAL A 9 29.03 18.19 -34.44
C VAL A 9 28.44 18.52 -33.07
N PRO A 10 27.28 19.21 -32.98
CA PRO A 10 26.62 19.39 -31.70
C PRO A 10 26.15 18.01 -31.23
N LEU A 11 26.77 17.50 -30.17
CA LEU A 11 26.29 16.33 -29.44
C LEU A 11 24.91 16.70 -28.89
N SER A 12 23.86 16.14 -29.48
CA SER A 12 22.56 16.06 -28.85
C SER A 12 22.74 15.43 -27.47
N PRO A 13 22.17 15.98 -26.38
CA PRO A 13 22.15 15.28 -25.11
C PRO A 13 21.45 13.92 -25.30
N PRO A 14 21.90 12.87 -24.60
CA PRO A 14 21.27 11.55 -24.68
C PRO A 14 19.79 11.64 -24.28
N PRO A 15 18.92 10.83 -24.89
CA PRO A 15 17.52 10.79 -24.53
C PRO A 15 17.39 10.26 -23.09
N SER A 16 17.05 11.18 -22.19
CA SER A 16 16.27 10.95 -20.98
C SER A 16 16.86 9.94 -19.98
N SER A 17 17.80 10.41 -19.16
CA SER A 17 17.87 9.96 -17.77
C SER A 17 16.65 10.52 -17.03
N ILE A 18 15.50 9.88 -17.19
CA ILE A 18 14.41 10.02 -16.22
C ILE A 18 14.87 9.18 -15.02
N ALA A 19 15.69 9.79 -14.16
CA ALA A 19 15.65 9.40 -12.77
C ALA A 19 14.24 9.78 -12.32
N SER A 20 13.30 8.83 -12.41
CA SER A 20 12.01 9.00 -11.78
C SER A 20 12.33 9.25 -10.31
N SER A 21 12.11 10.48 -9.85
CA SER A 21 11.87 10.73 -8.44
C SER A 21 10.56 9.99 -8.14
N ALA A 22 10.68 8.68 -7.93
CA ALA A 22 9.59 7.89 -7.41
C ALA A 22 9.40 8.46 -6.02
N THR A 23 8.37 9.30 -5.87
CA THR A 23 7.76 9.57 -4.58
C THR A 23 7.65 8.21 -3.88
N ARG A 24 8.38 8.02 -2.77
CA ARG A 24 8.55 6.71 -2.09
C ARG A 24 7.21 6.03 -1.72
N ASN A 25 6.12 6.78 -1.85
CA ASN A 25 4.75 6.43 -1.51
C ASN A 25 3.88 6.01 -2.70
N SER A 26 4.39 6.02 -3.94
CA SER A 26 3.61 5.61 -5.12
C SER A 26 3.91 4.18 -5.58
N LEU A 27 2.91 3.49 -6.12
CA LEU A 27 3.10 2.19 -6.74
C LEU A 27 3.91 2.32 -8.04
N PRO A 28 4.73 1.30 -8.39
CA PRO A 28 5.45 1.32 -9.66
C PRO A 28 4.50 1.27 -10.85
N GLN A 29 4.96 1.72 -12.02
CA GLN A 29 4.13 1.66 -13.22
C GLN A 29 3.85 0.19 -13.61
N PRO A 30 2.57 -0.19 -13.83
CA PRO A 30 2.23 -1.55 -14.22
C PRO A 30 2.72 -1.87 -15.63
N ARG A 31 2.95 -3.16 -15.92
CA ARG A 31 3.39 -3.58 -17.25
C ARG A 31 2.32 -3.34 -18.30
N ARG A 32 2.70 -2.70 -19.42
CA ARG A 32 1.80 -2.41 -20.57
C ARG A 32 1.00 -3.60 -21.11
N THR A 33 1.52 -4.81 -20.97
CA THR A 33 0.85 -6.04 -21.42
C THR A 33 0.70 -7.02 -20.25
N PRO A 34 -0.52 -7.50 -19.97
CA PRO A 34 -0.74 -8.54 -18.97
C PRO A 34 0.10 -9.79 -19.23
N LEU A 35 0.31 -10.57 -18.18
CA LEU A 35 0.86 -11.91 -18.34
C LEU A 35 -0.10 -12.80 -19.13
N LYS A 36 0.47 -13.64 -20.00
CA LYS A 36 -0.30 -14.58 -20.79
C LYS A 36 -0.83 -15.71 -19.87
N PRO A 37 -2.15 -15.96 -19.85
CA PRO A 37 -2.74 -17.08 -19.11
C PRO A 37 -2.08 -18.42 -19.48
N GLY A 38 -1.71 -19.21 -18.47
CA GLY A 38 -0.98 -20.48 -18.58
C GLY A 38 0.49 -20.36 -19.02
N GLY A 39 1.05 -19.15 -19.06
CA GLY A 39 2.42 -18.91 -19.52
C GLY A 39 3.48 -19.12 -18.43
N THR A 40 4.73 -19.42 -18.83
CA THR A 40 5.84 -19.63 -17.88
C THR A 40 6.11 -18.43 -16.96
N LYS A 41 5.92 -17.20 -17.46
CA LYS A 41 6.09 -15.97 -16.66
C LYS A 41 5.00 -15.84 -15.60
N GLU A 42 3.77 -16.23 -15.91
CA GLU A 42 2.67 -16.27 -14.95
C GLU A 42 2.93 -17.33 -13.89
N SER A 43 3.27 -18.57 -14.28
CA SER A 43 3.55 -19.63 -13.32
C SER A 43 4.72 -19.27 -12.38
N ARG A 44 5.76 -18.60 -12.91
CA ARG A 44 6.88 -18.09 -12.10
C ARG A 44 6.43 -17.00 -11.14
N LEU A 45 5.59 -16.06 -11.58
CA LEU A 45 5.04 -15.02 -10.71
C LEU A 45 4.20 -15.64 -9.58
N ILE A 46 3.25 -16.53 -9.92
CA ILE A 46 2.40 -17.22 -8.94
C ILE A 46 3.27 -17.90 -7.88
N ARG A 47 4.24 -18.72 -8.30
CA ARG A 47 5.15 -19.39 -7.37
C ARG A 47 5.93 -18.41 -6.50
N HIS A 48 6.44 -17.33 -7.09
CA HIS A 48 7.20 -16.32 -6.34
C HIS A 48 6.32 -15.60 -5.31
N VAL A 49 5.12 -15.17 -5.70
CA VAL A 49 4.18 -14.49 -4.80
C VAL A 49 3.72 -15.42 -3.69
N ASP A 50 3.41 -16.69 -4.00
CA ASP A 50 3.03 -17.69 -3.00
C ASP A 50 4.17 -17.96 -2.00
N GLN A 51 5.42 -18.04 -2.48
CA GLN A 51 6.59 -18.22 -1.63
C GLN A 51 6.84 -17.01 -0.72
N GLN A 52 6.73 -15.79 -1.25
CA GLN A 52 6.92 -14.56 -0.48
C GLN A 52 5.79 -14.34 0.53
N LEU A 53 4.54 -14.60 0.14
CA LEU A 53 3.40 -14.56 1.05
C LEU A 53 3.60 -15.54 2.22
N LEU A 54 4.01 -16.77 1.93
CA LEU A 54 4.29 -17.77 2.95
C LEU A 54 5.43 -17.32 3.88
N HIS A 55 6.47 -16.70 3.32
CA HIS A 55 7.57 -16.13 4.08
C HIS A 55 7.08 -15.06 5.06
N ILE A 56 6.32 -14.07 4.58
CA ILE A 56 5.75 -13.00 5.42
C ILE A 56 4.88 -13.59 6.53
N GLN A 57 4.00 -14.54 6.20
CA GLN A 57 3.13 -15.19 7.19
C GLN A 57 3.92 -15.92 8.28
N ARG A 58 5.04 -16.57 7.94
CA ARG A 58 5.93 -17.20 8.93
C ARG A 58 6.64 -16.19 9.81
N ARG A 59 7.18 -15.12 9.23
CA ARG A 59 7.80 -14.03 9.99
C ARG A 59 6.79 -13.40 10.96
N PHE A 60 5.57 -13.20 10.50
CA PHE A 60 4.49 -12.69 11.33
C PHE A 60 4.09 -13.64 12.47
N ALA A 61 4.01 -14.94 12.19
CA ALA A 61 3.72 -15.95 13.22
C ALA A 61 4.84 -16.07 14.27
N LYS A 62 6.08 -15.79 13.88
CA LYS A 62 7.26 -15.82 14.76
C LYS A 62 7.60 -14.48 15.43
N ARG A 63 6.78 -13.44 15.22
CA ARG A 63 6.99 -12.14 15.90
C ARG A 63 6.97 -12.33 17.40
N ASP A 64 7.62 -11.43 18.12
CA ASP A 64 7.55 -11.42 19.57
C ASP A 64 6.11 -11.09 20.00
N PRO A 65 5.42 -11.98 20.75
CA PRO A 65 4.04 -11.76 21.16
C PRO A 65 3.89 -10.55 22.10
N SER A 66 4.97 -10.04 22.70
CA SER A 66 4.97 -8.84 23.53
C SER A 66 4.99 -7.52 22.74
N LEU A 67 5.33 -7.55 21.44
CA LEU A 67 5.26 -6.36 20.57
C LEU A 67 3.82 -5.95 20.30
N GLY A 68 2.95 -6.94 20.15
CA GLY A 68 1.53 -6.70 20.00
C GLY A 68 0.83 -6.73 21.34
N HIS A 69 -0.38 -6.21 21.37
CA HIS A 69 -1.29 -6.55 22.45
C HIS A 69 -1.62 -8.05 22.35
N GLU A 70 -1.45 -8.80 23.46
CA GLU A 70 -2.04 -10.14 23.62
C GLU A 70 -3.56 -10.02 23.43
N GLY A 71 -4.03 -10.27 22.20
CA GLY A 71 -5.45 -10.39 21.91
C GLY A 71 -6.12 -9.11 21.45
N VAL A 72 -6.17 -8.90 20.13
CA VAL A 72 -7.48 -8.57 19.56
C VAL A 72 -8.36 -9.78 19.80
N ARG A 73 -9.04 -9.75 20.93
CA ARG A 73 -10.16 -10.64 21.22
C ARG A 73 -11.25 -10.17 20.27
N GLU A 74 -11.26 -10.69 19.04
CA GLU A 74 -12.40 -10.47 18.15
C GLU A 74 -13.64 -10.95 18.92
N MET A 75 -14.61 -10.07 19.11
CA MET A 75 -15.90 -10.41 19.72
C MET A 75 -16.92 -10.43 18.60
N ASP A 76 -17.75 -11.46 18.52
CA ASP A 76 -18.88 -11.48 17.59
C ASP A 76 -19.93 -10.43 17.99
N GLU A 77 -20.92 -10.20 17.12
CA GLU A 77 -22.03 -9.26 17.36
C GLU A 77 -22.85 -9.60 18.62
N GLU A 78 -22.66 -10.81 19.18
CA GLU A 78 -23.30 -11.30 20.40
C GLU A 78 -22.36 -11.28 21.63
N GLY A 79 -21.17 -10.70 21.50
CA GLY A 79 -20.19 -10.54 22.58
C GLY A 79 -19.44 -11.82 22.96
N ARG A 80 -19.42 -12.84 22.08
CA ARG A 80 -18.66 -14.07 22.28
C ARG A 80 -17.26 -13.96 21.67
N MET A 81 -16.30 -14.58 22.33
CA MET A 81 -14.92 -14.62 21.87
C MET A 81 -14.81 -15.40 20.56
N ILE A 82 -14.28 -14.75 19.52
CA ILE A 82 -13.79 -15.40 18.32
C ILE A 82 -12.37 -15.86 18.65
N GLU A 83 -12.16 -17.18 18.64
CA GLU A 83 -10.82 -17.76 18.80
C GLU A 83 -9.93 -17.21 17.68
N GLN A 84 -8.86 -16.51 18.06
CA GLN A 84 -7.78 -16.24 17.12
C GLN A 84 -7.34 -17.58 16.55
N LEU A 85 -7.36 -17.68 15.22
CA LEU A 85 -7.01 -18.88 14.48
C LEU A 85 -5.50 -19.19 14.59
N ASN A 86 -5.03 -19.52 15.79
CA ASN A 86 -3.89 -20.40 15.98
C ASN A 86 -4.36 -21.84 15.69
N ASP A 87 -4.87 -22.05 14.48
CA ASP A 87 -5.28 -23.38 14.02
C ASP A 87 -3.98 -24.20 13.83
N PRO A 88 -3.78 -25.29 14.58
CA PRO A 88 -2.61 -26.15 14.42
C PRO A 88 -2.49 -26.71 12.99
N ALA A 89 -3.58 -26.74 12.21
CA ALA A 89 -3.53 -27.07 10.78
C ALA A 89 -2.89 -25.95 9.94
N THR A 90 -3.13 -24.68 10.28
CA THR A 90 -2.48 -23.52 9.63
C THR A 90 -0.98 -23.53 9.94
N GLU A 91 -0.60 -23.73 11.20
CA GLU A 91 0.81 -23.81 11.60
C GLU A 91 1.54 -24.99 10.92
N LYS A 92 0.89 -26.15 10.82
CA LYS A 92 1.42 -27.32 10.10
C LYS A 92 1.54 -27.10 8.59
N ARG A 93 0.61 -26.35 7.98
CA ARG A 93 0.70 -25.94 6.55
C ARG A 93 1.84 -24.95 6.34
N LEU A 94 2.05 -24.04 7.28
CA LEU A 94 3.18 -23.12 7.26
C LEU A 94 4.50 -23.89 7.38
N GLN A 95 4.63 -24.91 8.22
CA GLN A 95 5.89 -25.67 8.41
C GLN A 95 6.32 -26.57 7.22
N GLN A 96 5.48 -26.77 6.19
CA GLN A 96 5.77 -27.73 5.12
C GLN A 96 6.86 -27.31 4.12
N SER A 97 7.28 -26.04 4.06
CA SER A 97 8.37 -25.64 3.17
C SER A 97 9.69 -25.55 3.95
N GLU A 98 10.64 -26.43 3.61
CA GLU A 98 11.94 -26.50 4.29
C GLU A 98 12.80 -25.24 4.11
N GLU A 99 12.56 -24.50 3.02
CA GLU A 99 13.36 -23.33 2.61
C GLU A 99 13.33 -22.16 3.60
N TRP A 100 12.34 -22.10 4.50
CA TRP A 100 12.14 -20.96 5.42
C TRP A 100 11.84 -21.40 6.86
N ASN A 101 12.40 -22.51 7.33
CA ASN A 101 12.19 -22.97 8.71
C ASN A 101 12.92 -22.11 9.75
N ASP A 102 14.00 -21.42 9.37
CA ASP A 102 14.87 -20.65 10.28
C ASP A 102 14.66 -19.12 10.23
N VAL A 103 13.53 -18.66 9.70
CA VAL A 103 13.31 -17.22 9.53
C VAL A 103 13.01 -16.56 10.88
N GLN A 104 13.63 -15.40 11.12
CA GLN A 104 13.39 -14.52 12.26
C GLN A 104 12.03 -13.81 12.17
N GLY A 105 11.35 -13.67 13.31
CA GLY A 105 10.14 -12.87 13.42
C GLY A 105 10.34 -11.39 13.09
N TYR A 106 9.25 -10.67 12.86
CA TYR A 106 9.30 -9.22 12.70
C TYR A 106 9.63 -8.53 14.03
N ALA A 107 10.51 -7.53 13.99
CA ALA A 107 10.85 -6.70 15.14
C ALA A 107 9.81 -5.61 15.42
N GLY A 108 9.04 -5.20 14.40
CA GLY A 108 8.02 -4.17 14.50
C GLY A 108 7.19 -4.05 13.23
N PHE A 109 6.16 -3.19 13.26
CA PHE A 109 5.25 -3.02 12.12
C PHE A 109 5.97 -2.45 10.88
N ALA A 110 6.95 -1.55 11.08
CA ALA A 110 7.68 -0.93 9.97
C ALA A 110 8.44 -1.94 9.09
N GLU A 111 8.96 -3.01 9.68
CA GLU A 111 9.62 -4.10 8.96
C GLU A 111 8.61 -4.97 8.21
N ALA A 112 7.54 -5.36 8.90
CA ALA A 112 6.41 -6.07 8.31
C ALA A 112 5.81 -5.36 7.10
N ALA A 113 5.55 -4.05 7.24
CA ALA A 113 4.98 -3.22 6.20
C ALA A 113 5.89 -3.17 4.96
N ARG A 114 7.21 -3.11 5.12
CA ARG A 114 8.17 -3.11 4.00
C ARG A 114 8.08 -4.38 3.16
N ASP A 115 8.07 -5.56 3.79
CA ASP A 115 7.95 -6.84 3.07
C ASP A 115 6.61 -6.94 2.34
N VAL A 116 5.51 -6.51 2.97
CA VAL A 116 4.17 -6.47 2.35
C VAL A 116 4.14 -5.50 1.17
N GLU A 117 4.70 -4.30 1.30
CA GLU A 117 4.76 -3.31 0.24
C GLU A 117 5.55 -3.78 -0.97
N GLU A 118 6.69 -4.45 -0.75
CA GLU A 118 7.49 -5.02 -1.83
C GLU A 118 6.68 -6.06 -2.62
N LEU A 119 5.97 -6.95 -1.91
CA LEU A 119 5.14 -7.95 -2.55
C LEU A 119 3.97 -7.33 -3.31
N ILE A 120 3.30 -6.31 -2.74
CA ILE A 120 2.26 -5.52 -3.43
C ILE A 120 2.82 -4.90 -4.72
N ALA A 121 4.02 -4.32 -4.68
CA ALA A 121 4.64 -3.73 -5.85
C ALA A 121 4.86 -4.79 -6.95
N VAL A 122 5.34 -5.98 -6.61
CA VAL A 122 5.52 -7.09 -7.57
C VAL A 122 4.18 -7.55 -8.17
N ILE A 123 3.15 -7.71 -7.32
CA ILE A 123 1.79 -8.07 -7.76
C ILE A 123 1.26 -7.00 -8.71
N TRP A 124 1.42 -5.72 -8.36
CA TRP A 124 0.95 -4.59 -9.14
C TRP A 124 1.63 -4.52 -10.52
N VAL A 125 2.95 -4.70 -10.59
CA VAL A 125 3.70 -4.70 -11.86
C VAL A 125 3.23 -5.81 -12.81
N SER A 126 2.65 -6.90 -12.31
CA SER A 126 2.18 -8.01 -13.16
C SER A 126 1.22 -7.59 -14.28
N GLY A 127 0.40 -6.56 -14.03
CA GLY A 127 -0.60 -6.06 -14.98
C GLY A 127 -1.66 -7.10 -15.34
N THR A 128 -1.90 -8.11 -14.50
CA THR A 128 -2.87 -9.18 -14.75
C THR A 128 -3.99 -9.12 -13.72
N PRO A 129 -5.17 -8.55 -14.04
CA PRO A 129 -6.23 -8.31 -13.06
C PRO A 129 -6.70 -9.58 -12.34
N ALA A 130 -6.78 -10.69 -13.06
CA ALA A 130 -7.18 -11.99 -12.51
C ALA A 130 -6.21 -12.56 -11.45
N LEU A 131 -4.97 -12.05 -11.39
CA LEU A 131 -4.00 -12.37 -10.33
C LEU A 131 -3.96 -11.24 -9.30
N GLN A 132 -3.93 -9.99 -9.76
CA GLN A 132 -3.83 -8.81 -8.90
C GLN A 132 -4.97 -8.77 -7.87
N VAL A 133 -6.22 -8.89 -8.31
CA VAL A 133 -7.38 -8.78 -7.41
C VAL A 133 -7.35 -9.80 -6.26
N PRO A 134 -7.25 -11.12 -6.50
CA PRO A 134 -7.24 -12.09 -5.41
C PRO A 134 -6.00 -11.97 -4.51
N TYR A 135 -4.81 -11.71 -5.06
CA TYR A 135 -3.61 -11.56 -4.23
C TYR A 135 -3.65 -10.28 -3.40
N LEU A 136 -4.10 -9.14 -3.95
CA LEU A 136 -4.21 -7.89 -3.20
C LEU A 136 -5.27 -7.96 -2.10
N ILE A 137 -6.40 -8.65 -2.32
CA ILE A 137 -7.37 -8.94 -1.26
C ILE A 137 -6.69 -9.71 -0.11
N ASN A 138 -5.86 -10.71 -0.44
CA ASN A 138 -5.14 -11.48 0.57
C ASN A 138 -4.08 -10.64 1.29
N MET A 139 -3.34 -9.78 0.57
CA MET A 139 -2.39 -8.85 1.19
C MET A 139 -3.10 -7.86 2.12
N ALA A 140 -4.22 -7.28 1.72
CA ALA A 140 -4.99 -6.36 2.56
C ALA A 140 -5.58 -7.06 3.80
N LEU A 141 -6.00 -8.33 3.67
CA LEU A 141 -6.40 -9.14 4.81
C LEU A 141 -5.24 -9.34 5.77
N LEU A 142 -4.08 -9.76 5.25
CA LEU A 142 -2.87 -9.93 6.04
C LEU A 142 -2.48 -8.62 6.75
N THR A 143 -2.45 -7.49 6.04
CA THR A 143 -2.20 -6.17 6.63
C THR A 143 -3.17 -5.88 7.76
N THR A 144 -4.48 -6.10 7.56
CA THR A 144 -5.49 -5.88 8.61
C THR A 144 -5.24 -6.73 9.86
N THR A 145 -4.78 -7.98 9.68
CA THR A 145 -4.40 -8.84 10.82
C THR A 145 -3.11 -8.42 11.51
N MET A 146 -2.21 -7.72 10.81
CA MET A 146 -0.94 -7.25 11.36
C MET A 146 -1.09 -5.96 12.14
N ILE A 147 -2.01 -5.05 11.74
CA ILE A 147 -2.18 -3.73 12.37
C ILE A 147 -2.23 -3.78 13.91
N PRO A 148 -3.08 -4.60 14.54
CA PRO A 148 -3.19 -4.59 16.00
C PRO A 148 -2.17 -5.52 16.69
N ALA A 149 -1.30 -6.16 15.91
CA ALA A 149 -0.38 -7.18 16.37
C ALA A 149 1.04 -6.65 16.65
N PHE A 150 1.21 -5.33 16.53
CA PHE A 150 2.43 -4.55 16.77
C PHE A 150 2.05 -3.21 17.41
N PRO A 151 3.01 -2.45 17.97
CA PRO A 151 2.78 -1.06 18.33
C PRO A 151 2.47 -0.24 17.08
N LEU A 152 1.74 0.87 17.25
CA LEU A 152 1.32 1.68 16.12
C LEU A 152 2.52 2.42 15.53
N ALA A 153 2.82 2.15 14.25
CA ALA A 153 3.76 2.93 13.45
C ALA A 153 2.99 3.67 12.34
N PRO A 154 2.48 4.90 12.59
CA PRO A 154 1.59 5.62 11.68
C PRO A 154 2.16 5.79 10.27
N ARG A 155 3.45 6.16 10.16
CA ARG A 155 4.08 6.44 8.86
C ARG A 155 4.11 5.21 7.95
N PRO A 156 4.66 4.05 8.38
CA PRO A 156 4.55 2.81 7.63
C PRO A 156 3.11 2.37 7.36
N LEU A 157 2.20 2.54 8.32
CA LEU A 157 0.80 2.13 8.22
C LEU A 157 0.07 2.87 7.11
N PHE A 158 0.02 4.20 7.17
CA PHE A 158 -0.72 5.00 6.19
C PHE A 158 -0.09 4.92 4.80
N ARG A 159 1.23 4.77 4.71
CA ARG A 159 1.93 4.52 3.44
C ARG A 159 1.52 3.20 2.78
N LEU A 160 1.45 2.12 3.55
CA LEU A 160 1.01 0.82 3.07
C LEU A 160 -0.48 0.83 2.69
N LEU A 161 -1.34 1.39 3.55
CA LEU A 161 -2.78 1.50 3.28
C LEU A 161 -3.07 2.40 2.07
N GLY A 162 -2.31 3.47 1.88
CA GLY A 162 -2.43 4.34 0.70
C GLY A 162 -2.10 3.62 -0.61
N LYS A 163 -1.13 2.70 -0.60
CA LYS A 163 -0.82 1.85 -1.77
C LYS A 163 -1.95 0.85 -2.06
N LEU A 164 -2.50 0.22 -1.03
CA LEU A 164 -3.65 -0.69 -1.17
C LEU A 164 -4.90 0.07 -1.65
N ASP A 165 -5.15 1.27 -1.13
CA ASP A 165 -6.25 2.14 -1.56
C ASP A 165 -6.13 2.53 -3.03
N HIS A 166 -4.95 3.01 -3.43
CA HIS A 166 -4.67 3.31 -4.84
C HIS A 166 -4.89 2.08 -5.73
N ALA A 167 -4.37 0.91 -5.33
CA ALA A 167 -4.48 -0.30 -6.13
C ALA A 167 -5.94 -0.76 -6.27
N PHE A 168 -6.72 -0.81 -5.19
CA PHE A 168 -8.12 -1.23 -5.25
C PHE A 168 -8.98 -0.24 -6.03
N ALA A 169 -8.87 1.06 -5.76
CA ALA A 169 -9.59 2.08 -6.51
C ALA A 169 -9.31 1.95 -8.02
N SER A 170 -8.04 1.82 -8.39
CA SER A 170 -7.66 1.68 -9.80
C SER A 170 -8.19 0.39 -10.44
N LEU A 171 -8.19 -0.72 -9.72
CA LEU A 171 -8.74 -1.99 -10.21
C LEU A 171 -10.27 -1.95 -10.34
N LEU A 172 -10.97 -1.27 -9.43
CA LEU A 172 -12.42 -1.12 -9.48
C LEU A 172 -12.88 -0.35 -10.71
N VAL A 173 -12.16 0.70 -11.09
CA VAL A 173 -12.42 1.52 -12.28
C VAL A 173 -11.87 0.86 -13.55
N GLY A 174 -10.76 0.11 -13.43
CA GLY A 174 -9.99 -0.40 -14.57
C GLY A 174 -9.07 0.64 -15.22
N ARG A 175 -8.81 1.74 -14.52
CA ARG A 175 -7.87 2.81 -14.88
C ARG A 175 -7.05 3.18 -13.66
N ASP A 176 -5.81 3.56 -13.86
CA ASP A 176 -4.98 4.09 -12.79
C ASP A 176 -5.56 5.45 -12.34
N VAL A 177 -6.01 5.55 -11.09
CA VAL A 177 -6.68 6.75 -10.58
C VAL A 177 -5.78 7.98 -10.48
N SER A 178 -4.45 7.82 -10.58
CA SER A 178 -3.51 8.94 -10.55
C SER A 178 -3.15 9.46 -11.93
N THR A 179 -3.13 8.59 -12.94
CA THR A 179 -2.69 8.94 -14.31
C THR A 179 -3.83 8.91 -15.33
N ASP A 180 -5.00 8.38 -14.97
CA ASP A 180 -6.15 8.10 -15.84
C ASP A 180 -5.86 7.11 -17.00
N GLU A 181 -4.71 6.44 -16.96
CA GLU A 181 -4.33 5.44 -17.95
C GLU A 181 -5.13 4.13 -17.75
N ILE A 182 -5.56 3.51 -18.85
CA ILE A 182 -6.26 2.21 -18.79
C ILE A 182 -5.31 1.15 -18.24
N LEU A 183 -5.76 0.45 -17.19
CA LEU A 183 -4.96 -0.61 -16.61
C LEU A 183 -4.82 -1.79 -17.60
N PRO A 184 -3.63 -2.39 -17.67
CA PRO A 184 -3.41 -3.59 -18.46
C PRO A 184 -4.44 -4.69 -18.13
N GLY A 185 -5.07 -5.25 -19.16
CA GLY A 185 -6.02 -6.36 -19.00
C GLY A 185 -7.48 -5.94 -18.85
N PHE A 186 -7.75 -4.65 -18.59
CA PHE A 186 -9.11 -4.11 -18.52
C PHE A 186 -9.69 -3.71 -19.88
N ASN A 187 -8.88 -3.72 -20.95
CA ASN A 187 -9.31 -3.44 -22.33
C ASN A 187 -10.40 -4.41 -22.84
N THR A 188 -10.57 -5.56 -22.17
CA THR A 188 -11.56 -6.59 -22.53
C THR A 188 -12.93 -6.39 -21.86
N GLY A 189 -13.07 -5.39 -20.98
CA GLY A 189 -14.30 -5.12 -20.23
C GLY A 189 -14.55 -6.07 -19.05
N ARG A 190 -13.63 -7.01 -18.75
CA ARG A 190 -13.65 -7.78 -17.50
C ARG A 190 -12.95 -6.98 -16.40
N GLY A 191 -13.75 -6.41 -15.50
CA GLY A 191 -13.26 -5.79 -14.27
C GLY A 191 -13.44 -6.66 -13.04
N VAL A 192 -13.32 -6.05 -11.87
CA VAL A 192 -13.56 -6.67 -10.57
C VAL A 192 -15.01 -7.19 -10.50
N SER A 193 -15.19 -8.47 -10.19
CA SER A 193 -16.50 -9.12 -10.07
C SER A 193 -17.31 -8.58 -8.89
N GLY A 194 -18.64 -8.68 -8.93
CA GLY A 194 -19.50 -8.24 -7.82
C GLY A 194 -19.14 -8.90 -6.48
N THR A 195 -18.76 -10.19 -6.50
CA THR A 195 -18.27 -10.89 -5.30
C THR A 195 -16.94 -10.35 -4.78
N GLU A 196 -16.02 -9.97 -5.66
CA GLU A 196 -14.77 -9.33 -5.27
C GLU A 196 -15.01 -7.92 -4.74
N LYS A 197 -15.93 -7.14 -5.34
CA LYS A 197 -16.34 -5.82 -4.84
C LYS A 197 -16.87 -5.89 -3.40
N VAL A 198 -17.76 -6.86 -3.12
CA VAL A 198 -18.29 -7.07 -1.76
C VAL A 198 -17.18 -7.44 -0.78
N ARG A 199 -16.21 -8.28 -1.19
CA ARG A 199 -15.06 -8.64 -0.36
C ARG A 199 -14.15 -7.44 -0.08
N ILE A 200 -13.82 -6.65 -1.10
CA ILE A 200 -13.01 -5.44 -0.95
C ILE A 200 -13.73 -4.47 -0.01
N LYS A 201 -15.03 -4.23 -0.20
CA LYS A 201 -15.84 -3.36 0.65
C LYS A 201 -15.78 -3.77 2.12
N SER A 202 -16.15 -5.03 2.42
CA SER A 202 -16.17 -5.53 3.79
C SER A 202 -14.78 -5.49 4.45
N LEU A 203 -13.74 -5.76 3.67
CA LEU A 203 -12.36 -5.74 4.16
C LEU A 203 -11.92 -4.31 4.48
N VAL A 204 -12.14 -3.37 3.58
CA VAL A 204 -11.81 -1.95 3.74
C VAL A 204 -12.52 -1.35 4.96
N GLU A 205 -13.82 -1.62 5.11
CA GLU A 205 -14.61 -1.15 6.27
C GLU A 205 -14.03 -1.69 7.58
N ARG A 206 -13.65 -2.98 7.62
CA ARG A 206 -13.00 -3.60 8.77
C ARG A 206 -11.63 -2.98 9.07
N THR A 207 -10.80 -2.75 8.05
CA THR A 207 -9.48 -2.13 8.25
C THR A 207 -9.63 -0.72 8.83
N ARG A 208 -10.61 0.08 8.37
CA ARG A 208 -10.86 1.42 8.91
C ARG A 208 -11.22 1.38 10.40
N ILE A 209 -12.11 0.49 10.81
CA ILE A 209 -12.47 0.30 12.22
C ILE A 209 -11.21 -0.07 13.02
N CYS A 210 -10.42 -1.03 12.54
CA CYS A 210 -9.19 -1.46 13.21
C CYS A 210 -8.17 -0.32 13.36
N VAL A 211 -7.97 0.51 12.33
CA VAL A 211 -7.07 1.67 12.40
C VAL A 211 -7.57 2.69 13.42
N VAL A 212 -8.87 3.03 13.41
CA VAL A 212 -9.47 3.94 14.42
C VAL A 212 -9.27 3.39 15.83
N GLU A 213 -9.47 2.08 16.04
CA GLU A 213 -9.28 1.45 17.34
C GLU A 213 -7.82 1.50 17.82
N VAL A 214 -6.85 1.25 16.94
CA VAL A 214 -5.43 1.27 17.31
C VAL A 214 -4.94 2.71 17.54
N VAL A 215 -5.36 3.68 16.74
CA VAL A 215 -5.01 5.10 16.94
C VAL A 215 -5.61 5.62 18.25
N ASN A 216 -6.87 5.29 18.55
CA ASN A 216 -7.50 5.71 19.81
C ASN A 216 -6.86 5.11 21.08
N ARG A 217 -6.05 4.06 20.95
CA ARG A 217 -5.30 3.48 22.09
C ARG A 217 -4.07 4.32 22.45
N GLY A 218 -3.50 5.05 21.50
CA GLY A 218 -2.32 5.90 21.74
C GLY A 218 -1.03 5.15 22.07
N GLU A 219 -0.93 3.87 21.71
CA GLU A 219 0.29 3.05 21.90
C GLU A 219 1.14 3.08 20.62
N PHE A 220 2.02 4.08 20.52
CA PHE A 220 2.89 4.29 19.36
C PHE A 220 4.24 3.57 19.51
N ASP A 221 4.83 3.21 18.37
CA ASP A 221 6.19 2.70 18.28
C ASP A 221 7.17 3.87 18.50
N GLU A 222 7.88 3.86 19.63
CA GLU A 222 8.84 4.92 20.03
C GLU A 222 9.95 5.15 19.00
N ASP A 223 10.21 4.15 18.13
CA ASP A 223 11.21 4.23 17.06
C ASP A 223 10.66 4.85 15.74
N ASP A 224 9.34 5.15 15.62
CA ASP A 224 8.75 5.76 14.40
C ASP A 224 9.02 7.29 14.30
N ASP A 225 9.52 7.90 15.39
CA ASP A 225 9.88 9.33 15.47
C ASP A 225 11.20 9.68 14.76
N LEU A 226 11.98 8.68 14.34
CA LEU A 226 13.29 8.92 13.74
C LEU A 226 13.20 9.21 12.23
N ASP A 227 13.44 10.48 11.90
CA ASP A 227 13.93 11.06 10.64
C ASP A 227 12.94 11.22 9.47
N GLU A 228 12.24 12.37 9.44
CA GLU A 228 12.17 13.16 8.21
C GLU A 228 12.57 14.60 8.54
N PRO A 229 13.55 15.22 7.85
CA PRO A 229 13.83 16.64 8.04
C PRO A 229 12.55 17.40 7.70
N SER A 230 12.05 18.17 8.67
CA SER A 230 10.98 19.14 8.41
C SER A 230 11.33 19.93 7.15
N PRO A 231 10.41 20.08 6.18
CA PRO A 231 10.65 20.88 4.98
C PRO A 231 10.84 22.38 5.29
N GLU A 232 10.86 22.80 6.56
CA GLU A 232 11.08 24.19 6.96
C GLU A 232 12.55 24.63 6.99
N ASP A 233 13.53 23.73 6.84
CA ASP A 233 14.95 24.12 6.73
C ASP A 233 15.37 24.46 5.29
N THR A 234 14.56 25.28 4.60
CA THR A 234 14.99 25.96 3.37
C THR A 234 14.98 27.48 3.54
N ASP A 235 16.18 28.02 3.74
CA ASP A 235 16.63 29.33 3.30
C ASP A 235 15.85 30.56 3.83
N MET A 236 15.98 30.89 5.12
CA MET A 236 15.76 32.27 5.58
C MET A 236 17.10 33.04 5.55
N ASP A 237 17.49 33.49 4.37
CA ASP A 237 18.55 34.48 4.19
C ASP A 237 17.92 35.87 4.03
N GLY A 238 18.29 36.80 4.93
CA GLY A 238 18.24 38.24 4.67
C GLY A 238 17.15 39.08 5.34
N ASP A 239 17.50 39.58 6.53
CA ASP A 239 17.29 40.98 6.97
C ASP A 239 15.85 41.48 7.20
N LEU A 240 15.38 41.42 8.46
CA LEU A 240 14.57 42.50 9.05
C LEU A 240 14.86 42.61 10.57
N ILE A 241 15.36 43.77 10.95
CA ILE A 241 15.69 44.22 12.31
C ILE A 241 14.46 44.97 12.91
N LEU A 242 14.14 44.64 14.18
CA LEU A 242 13.29 45.33 15.20
C LEU A 242 11.75 45.17 15.04
N ASP A 243 10.96 44.89 16.08
CA ASP A 243 10.97 45.40 17.46
C ASP A 243 10.60 44.36 18.54
N GLU A 244 11.08 44.60 19.77
CA GLU A 244 10.72 43.94 21.03
C GLU A 244 9.21 44.08 21.36
N ASP A 245 8.51 42.95 21.57
CA ASP A 245 7.34 42.89 22.47
C ASP A 245 7.31 41.54 23.21
N ASP A 246 7.08 41.64 24.51
CA ASP A 246 7.31 40.65 25.56
C ASP A 246 5.99 39.90 25.85
N GLY A 247 5.95 38.59 25.62
CA GLY A 247 4.79 37.73 25.88
C GLY A 247 5.22 36.32 26.30
N PRO A 248 4.56 35.68 27.28
CA PRO A 248 5.10 34.51 27.95
C PRO A 248 5.07 33.28 27.04
N GLN A 249 6.21 32.59 27.04
CA GLN A 249 6.42 31.26 26.49
C GLN A 249 5.44 30.26 27.12
N ASP A 250 4.59 29.67 26.27
CA ASP A 250 4.08 28.30 26.38
C ASP A 250 3.46 27.95 25.01
N ILE A 251 4.33 27.80 24.00
CA ILE A 251 3.95 27.05 22.79
C ILE A 251 4.21 25.59 23.13
N ASN A 252 3.14 24.88 23.44
CA ASN A 252 3.15 23.43 23.52
C ASN A 252 3.32 22.91 22.08
N VAL A 253 4.56 22.70 21.63
CA VAL A 253 4.90 22.20 20.27
C VAL A 253 4.72 20.68 20.18
N ASP A 254 3.70 20.14 20.82
CA ASP A 254 3.42 18.69 20.90
C ASP A 254 2.08 18.31 20.22
N ASP A 255 1.20 19.29 19.97
CA ASP A 255 -0.16 19.04 19.43
C ASP A 255 -0.23 19.02 17.88
N THR A 256 0.87 19.22 17.14
CA THR A 256 0.82 19.30 15.67
C THR A 256 0.93 17.95 14.96
N GLU A 257 1.50 16.93 15.59
CA GLU A 257 1.69 15.61 14.96
C GLU A 257 0.46 14.71 15.14
N ASP A 258 -0.20 14.79 16.30
CA ASP A 258 -1.46 14.07 16.60
C ASP A 258 -2.62 14.49 15.68
N ASP A 259 -2.67 15.76 15.31
CA ASP A 259 -3.66 16.30 14.37
C ASP A 259 -3.45 15.79 12.93
N ASP A 260 -2.21 15.49 12.52
CA ASP A 260 -1.90 14.95 11.19
C ASP A 260 -2.40 13.50 11.06
N TRP A 261 -2.17 12.65 12.07
CA TRP A 261 -2.63 11.27 12.03
C TRP A 261 -4.14 11.16 12.05
N ASN A 262 -4.84 11.98 12.83
CA ASN A 262 -6.31 12.01 12.85
C ASN A 262 -6.91 12.33 11.48
N MET A 263 -6.31 13.27 10.73
CA MET A 263 -6.70 13.55 9.35
C MET A 263 -6.45 12.34 8.43
N GLN A 264 -5.32 11.64 8.62
CA GLN A 264 -4.98 10.45 7.83
C GLN A 264 -5.89 9.25 8.12
N VAL A 265 -6.33 9.05 9.36
CA VAL A 265 -7.33 8.03 9.73
C VAL A 265 -8.62 8.18 8.92
N ALA A 266 -9.10 9.42 8.76
CA ALA A 266 -10.30 9.68 7.97
C ALA A 266 -10.14 9.28 6.50
N ARG A 267 -8.92 9.42 5.96
CA ARG A 267 -8.57 9.14 4.56
C ARG A 267 -8.27 7.66 4.26
N VAL A 268 -8.23 6.79 5.27
CA VAL A 268 -7.99 5.36 5.06
C VAL A 268 -9.03 4.78 4.10
N TYR A 269 -8.55 4.31 2.95
CA TYR A 269 -9.35 3.74 1.85
C TYR A 269 -10.42 4.67 1.25
N ASP A 270 -10.24 5.99 1.34
CA ASP A 270 -11.21 6.96 0.84
C ASP A 270 -11.50 6.78 -0.65
N LYS A 271 -10.47 6.62 -1.49
CA LYS A 271 -10.64 6.43 -2.95
C LYS A 271 -11.42 5.15 -3.24
N THR A 272 -11.05 4.05 -2.59
CA THR A 272 -11.69 2.76 -2.79
C THR A 272 -13.17 2.81 -2.40
N LEU A 273 -13.51 3.52 -1.33
CA LEU A 273 -14.90 3.67 -0.90
C LEU A 273 -15.73 4.52 -1.88
N VAL A 274 -15.17 5.60 -2.43
CA VAL A 274 -15.83 6.41 -3.46
C VAL A 274 -16.18 5.53 -4.67
N GLU A 275 -15.22 4.76 -5.18
CA GLU A 275 -15.45 3.91 -6.36
C GLU A 275 -16.43 2.75 -6.10
N LEU A 276 -16.47 2.24 -4.86
CA LEU A 276 -17.47 1.25 -4.44
C LEU A 276 -18.85 1.85 -4.25
N GLY A 277 -18.96 3.08 -3.78
CA GLY A 277 -20.22 3.82 -3.64
C GLY A 277 -20.90 4.03 -4.99
N ASP A 278 -20.15 4.54 -5.97
CA ASP A 278 -20.63 4.74 -7.35
C ASP A 278 -20.96 3.41 -8.06
N SER A 279 -20.26 2.34 -7.71
CA SER A 279 -20.46 1.00 -8.29
C SER A 279 -21.71 0.26 -7.79
N MET A 280 -22.26 0.63 -6.64
CA MET A 280 -23.32 -0.13 -5.95
C MET A 280 -24.73 0.43 -6.16
N ASP A 281 -24.86 1.64 -6.73
CA ASP A 281 -26.15 2.36 -6.88
C ASP A 281 -26.64 2.50 -8.33
N GLY A 282 -26.22 1.64 -9.26
CA GLY A 282 -26.77 1.70 -10.62
C GLY A 282 -26.30 0.62 -11.59
N PRO A 283 -27.06 0.36 -12.68
CA PRO A 283 -26.63 -0.57 -13.71
C PRO A 283 -25.31 -0.08 -14.33
N PRO A 284 -24.39 -1.00 -14.69
CA PRO A 284 -23.05 -0.65 -15.13
C PRO A 284 -23.14 0.28 -16.35
N ILE A 285 -22.71 1.54 -16.18
CA ILE A 285 -22.62 2.50 -17.28
C ILE A 285 -21.41 2.09 -18.14
N GLY A 286 -21.61 1.07 -18.96
CA GLY A 286 -20.76 0.76 -20.09
C GLY A 286 -21.02 1.76 -21.19
N ILE A 287 -20.30 2.89 -21.20
CA ILE A 287 -20.22 3.70 -22.42
C ILE A 287 -19.23 3.01 -23.34
N ARG A 288 -19.77 2.12 -24.18
CA ARG A 288 -19.14 1.67 -25.41
C ARG A 288 -19.25 2.79 -26.45
N THR A 289 -18.19 3.57 -26.65
CA THR A 289 -18.06 4.36 -27.87
C THR A 289 -17.57 3.45 -28.99
N GLU A 290 -18.49 2.77 -29.67
CA GLU A 290 -18.20 2.20 -30.99
C GLU A 290 -18.41 3.31 -32.01
N ALA A 291 -17.31 3.89 -32.51
CA ALA A 291 -17.36 4.81 -33.63
C ALA A 291 -17.83 4.04 -34.87
N ARG A 292 -19.05 4.36 -35.31
CA ARG A 292 -19.69 3.83 -36.49
C ARG A 292 -18.83 4.17 -37.71
N ILE A 293 -18.28 3.14 -38.35
CA ILE A 293 -17.68 3.22 -39.69
C ILE A 293 -18.78 3.68 -40.64
N GLY A 294 -18.62 4.90 -41.17
CA GLY A 294 -19.43 5.45 -42.25
C GLY A 294 -18.84 5.02 -43.59
N THR A 295 -19.74 4.45 -44.40
CA THR A 295 -19.64 4.07 -45.81
C THR A 295 -18.98 5.11 -46.71
#